data_AF-A0A9W4RFL3-F1
#
_entry.id   AF-A0A9W4RFL3-F1
#
_cell.length_a   1.000
_cell.length_b   1.000
_cell.length_c   1.000
_cell.angle_alpha   90.00
_cell.angle_beta   90.00
_cell.angle_gamma   90.00
#
_symmetry.space_group_name_H-M   'P 1'
#
loop_
_entity.id
_entity.type
_entity.pdbx_description
1 polymer ?
#
loop_
_entity_poly.entity_id
_entity_poly.type
_entity_poly.pdbx_seq_one_letter_code
_entity_poly.pdbx_strand_id
1 'polypeptide(L)'
;MTNVFDSIIVLDEDGLLTARGVRGRFRLALVTGERTAWHVTGPVGPAGDAPLAAMAAGLEDALVLLGRAAFGPAPVRLIVKLPCGNEFSRPGRVPVESILAALGYEVISRLSGFAGYLATTGTPADDVAGVLHQVAAASGMTAGTPSLVESDAAGDHWAVDVTYPFTGVIRRSTAAAVLAVAIEEAGLDVIDEMECEATGDHPANVASVVDLRSFTNAA
;
A
#
# COMPACT_ATOMS: atom_id res chain seq x y z
N MET A 1 5.32 -19.04 34.48
CA MET A 1 5.08 -19.10 33.02
C MET A 1 4.14 -17.97 32.67
N THR A 2 4.65 -16.92 32.00
CA THR A 2 3.83 -15.80 31.54
C THR A 2 3.13 -16.27 30.27
N ASN A 3 1.80 -16.42 30.28
CA ASN A 3 1.05 -16.77 29.08
C ASN A 3 1.17 -15.62 28.08
N VAL A 4 1.95 -15.83 27.02
CA VAL A 4 2.00 -14.91 25.89
C VAL A 4 0.82 -15.27 25.00
N PHE A 5 -0.16 -14.38 24.91
CA PHE A 5 -1.27 -14.54 23.98
C PHE A 5 -0.80 -14.19 22.57
N ASP A 6 -1.09 -15.05 21.61
CA ASP A 6 -0.91 -14.74 20.19
C ASP A 6 -1.94 -13.68 19.80
N SER A 7 -1.49 -12.61 19.16
CA SER A 7 -2.34 -11.51 18.69
C SER A 7 -2.17 -11.29 17.21
N ILE A 8 -3.28 -11.09 16.50
CA ILE A 8 -3.30 -11.12 15.05
C ILE A 8 -3.27 -9.69 14.49
N ILE A 9 -2.31 -9.43 13.62
CA ILE A 9 -2.24 -8.28 12.72
C ILE A 9 -2.49 -8.80 11.30
N VAL A 10 -3.27 -8.08 10.50
CA VAL A 10 -3.58 -8.45 9.12
C VAL A 10 -3.12 -7.32 8.22
N LEU A 11 -2.31 -7.64 7.22
CA LEU A 11 -2.11 -6.79 6.04
C LEU A 11 -3.28 -7.06 5.08
N ASP A 12 -4.06 -6.04 4.77
CA ASP A 12 -5.13 -6.15 3.77
C ASP A 12 -4.61 -5.90 2.34
N GLU A 13 -5.51 -6.02 1.37
CA GLU A 13 -5.19 -5.90 -0.06
C GLU A 13 -4.79 -4.46 -0.44
N ASP A 14 -5.24 -3.48 0.35
CA ASP A 14 -4.91 -2.05 0.21
C ASP A 14 -3.57 -1.70 0.85
N GLY A 15 -2.84 -2.70 1.36
CA GLY A 15 -1.53 -2.53 1.97
C GLY A 15 -1.56 -1.88 3.35
N LEU A 16 -2.71 -1.88 4.01
CA LEU A 16 -2.90 -1.37 5.36
C LEU A 16 -2.74 -2.49 6.39
N LEU A 17 -1.91 -2.25 7.40
CA LEU A 17 -1.76 -3.16 8.53
C LEU A 17 -2.81 -2.84 9.60
N THR A 18 -3.62 -3.82 9.97
CA THR A 18 -4.69 -3.64 10.95
C THR A 18 -4.63 -4.64 12.08
N ALA A 19 -4.99 -4.18 13.28
CA ALA A 19 -5.08 -5.02 14.47
C ALA A 19 -6.44 -4.81 15.12
N ARG A 20 -7.11 -5.90 15.48
CA ARG A 20 -8.37 -5.85 16.24
C ARG A 20 -8.17 -6.58 17.57
N GLY A 21 -8.15 -5.82 18.64
CA GLY A 21 -7.98 -6.34 19.99
C GLY A 21 -9.05 -5.85 20.95
N VAL A 22 -8.85 -6.12 22.23
CA VAL A 22 -9.78 -5.73 23.32
C VAL A 22 -9.95 -4.21 23.44
N ARG A 23 -8.99 -3.43 22.91
CA ARG A 23 -9.02 -1.96 22.94
C ARG A 23 -9.61 -1.34 21.67
N GLY A 24 -10.07 -2.17 20.73
CA GLY A 24 -10.68 -1.73 19.47
C GLY A 24 -9.86 -2.11 18.23
N ARG A 25 -10.25 -1.53 17.09
CA ARG A 25 -9.55 -1.67 15.80
C ARG A 25 -8.57 -0.52 15.63
N PHE A 26 -7.31 -0.87 15.40
CA PHE A 26 -6.23 0.05 15.10
C PHE A 26 -5.68 -0.24 13.72
N ARG A 27 -5.11 0.79 13.11
CA ARG A 27 -4.54 0.77 11.76
C ARG A 27 -3.11 1.30 11.83
N LEU A 28 -2.30 0.85 10.90
CA LEU A 28 -0.92 1.26 10.75
C LEU A 28 -0.72 1.64 9.28
N ALA A 29 -0.44 2.92 9.06
CA ALA A 29 -0.19 3.50 7.74
C ALA A 29 1.15 4.22 7.74
N LEU A 30 1.86 4.16 6.62
CA LEU A 30 3.03 5.00 6.41
C LEU A 30 2.54 6.39 5.98
N VAL A 31 3.05 7.44 6.60
CA VAL A 31 2.69 8.83 6.28
C VAL A 31 3.95 9.52 5.75
N THR A 32 3.85 10.04 4.53
CA THR A 32 4.89 10.81 3.84
C THR A 32 4.60 12.31 3.93
N GLY A 33 5.63 13.11 4.21
CA GLY A 33 5.55 14.57 4.38
C GLY A 33 6.95 15.15 4.60
N GLU A 34 7.10 16.18 5.45
CA GLU A 34 8.43 16.69 5.84
C GLU A 34 9.31 15.60 6.49
N ARG A 35 8.68 14.62 7.15
CA ARG A 35 9.32 13.43 7.69
C ARG A 35 8.43 12.21 7.44
N THR A 36 9.02 11.17 6.89
CA THR A 36 8.36 9.88 6.69
C THR A 36 8.30 9.12 8.02
N ALA A 37 7.09 8.71 8.43
CA ALA A 37 6.89 7.94 9.66
C ALA A 37 5.68 7.02 9.57
N TRP A 38 5.75 5.90 10.28
CA TRP A 38 4.64 4.98 10.46
C TRP A 38 3.71 5.48 11.56
N HIS A 39 2.44 5.69 11.23
CA HIS A 39 1.41 6.18 12.14
C HIS A 39 0.50 5.03 12.57
N VAL A 40 0.37 4.83 13.88
CA VAL A 40 -0.65 3.98 14.47
C VAL A 40 -1.87 4.83 14.77
N THR A 41 -3.00 4.55 14.13
CA THR A 41 -4.25 5.30 14.32
C THR A 41 -5.34 4.40 14.88
N GLY A 42 -6.18 4.97 15.75
CA GLY A 42 -7.33 4.31 16.33
C GLY A 42 -7.51 4.58 17.84
N PRO A 43 -8.53 3.97 18.47
CA PRO A 43 -9.49 3.06 17.84
C PRO A 43 -10.34 3.79 16.80
N VAL A 44 -10.72 3.10 15.71
CA VAL A 44 -11.60 3.67 14.69
C VAL A 44 -12.99 3.89 15.30
N GLY A 45 -13.43 5.15 15.32
CA GLY A 45 -14.73 5.56 15.84
C GLY A 45 -15.89 5.23 14.90
N PRO A 46 -17.14 5.42 15.36
CA PRO A 46 -18.34 5.14 14.56
C PRO A 46 -18.44 6.00 13.29
N ALA A 47 -17.84 7.19 13.30
CA ALA A 47 -17.78 8.10 12.16
C ALA A 47 -16.60 7.81 11.21
N GLY A 48 -15.82 6.76 11.48
CA GLY A 48 -14.64 6.40 10.70
C GLY A 48 -13.37 7.17 11.07
N ASP A 49 -13.46 8.10 12.02
CA ASP A 49 -12.35 8.85 12.57
C ASP A 49 -11.40 7.94 13.35
N ALA A 50 -10.09 8.17 13.22
CA ALA A 50 -9.07 7.39 13.92
C ALA A 50 -7.96 8.33 14.41
N PRO A 51 -7.90 8.65 15.72
CA PRO A 51 -6.88 9.55 16.24
C PRO A 51 -5.51 8.90 16.16
N LEU A 52 -4.47 9.73 16.11
CA LEU A 52 -3.09 9.26 16.19
C LEU A 52 -2.80 8.73 17.60
N ALA A 53 -2.44 7.46 17.69
CA ALA A 53 -2.11 6.79 18.95
C ALA A 53 -0.59 6.70 19.19
N ALA A 54 0.20 6.48 18.14
CA ALA A 54 1.66 6.40 18.22
C ALA A 54 2.31 6.62 16.84
N MET A 55 3.62 6.89 16.84
CA MET A 55 4.43 7.02 15.63
C MET A 55 5.76 6.25 15.78
N ALA A 56 6.27 5.72 14.68
CA ALA A 56 7.60 5.10 14.62
C ALA A 56 8.31 5.43 13.31
N ALA A 57 9.64 5.45 13.33
CA ALA A 57 10.43 5.61 12.11
C ALA A 57 10.50 4.31 11.28
N GLY A 58 10.59 3.15 11.93
CA GLY A 58 10.70 1.84 11.29
C GLY A 58 9.44 0.98 11.45
N LEU A 59 9.22 0.05 10.52
CA LEU A 59 8.03 -0.79 10.49
C LEU A 59 7.99 -1.80 11.65
N GLU A 60 9.14 -2.35 12.05
CA GLU A 60 9.26 -3.26 13.21
C GLU A 60 8.71 -2.60 14.49
N ASP A 61 9.18 -1.39 14.81
CA ASP A 61 8.72 -0.64 15.99
C ASP A 61 7.23 -0.28 15.87
N ALA A 62 6.79 0.07 14.66
CA ALA A 62 5.40 0.42 14.40
C ALA A 62 4.44 -0.76 14.62
N LEU A 63 4.82 -1.98 14.23
CA LEU A 63 4.05 -3.20 14.50
C LEU A 63 3.94 -3.47 16.00
N VAL A 64 5.01 -3.27 16.76
CA VAL A 64 4.99 -3.41 18.22
C VAL A 64 4.04 -2.38 18.84
N LEU A 65 4.08 -1.13 18.39
CA LEU A 65 3.19 -0.07 18.87
C LEU A 65 1.73 -0.35 18.49
N LEU A 66 1.46 -0.84 17.28
CA LEU A 66 0.13 -1.29 16.85
C LEU A 66 -0.40 -2.40 17.77
N GLY A 67 0.43 -3.39 18.05
CA GLY A 67 0.11 -4.48 18.98
C GLY A 67 -0.24 -3.96 20.37
N ARG A 68 0.57 -3.05 20.92
CA ARG A 68 0.31 -2.44 22.24
C ARG A 68 -0.96 -1.61 22.27
N ALA A 69 -1.24 -0.89 21.19
CA ALA A 69 -2.44 -0.08 21.05
C ALA A 69 -3.70 -0.96 21.06
N ALA A 70 -3.72 -2.05 20.29
CA ALA A 70 -4.87 -2.93 20.15
C ALA A 70 -5.07 -3.91 21.31
N PHE A 71 -3.99 -4.50 21.84
CA PHE A 71 -4.04 -5.63 22.79
C PHE A 71 -3.60 -5.28 24.21
N GLY A 72 -2.98 -4.10 24.41
CA GLY A 72 -2.50 -3.64 25.72
C GLY A 72 -0.98 -3.76 25.91
N PRO A 73 -0.45 -3.28 27.05
CA PRO A 73 1.00 -3.09 27.25
C PRO A 73 1.79 -4.38 27.56
N ALA A 74 1.12 -5.52 27.76
CA ALA A 74 1.77 -6.79 28.08
C ALA A 74 2.66 -7.25 26.90
N PRO A 75 3.68 -8.10 27.14
CA PRO A 75 4.43 -8.71 26.07
C PRO A 75 3.49 -9.55 25.19
N VAL A 76 3.35 -9.15 23.93
CA VAL A 76 2.46 -9.82 22.97
C VAL A 76 3.31 -10.46 21.90
N ARG A 77 3.03 -11.74 21.59
CA ARG A 77 3.51 -12.34 20.35
C ARG A 77 2.54 -11.95 19.25
N LEU A 78 3.00 -11.12 18.32
CA LEU A 78 2.21 -10.69 17.18
C LEU A 78 2.36 -11.73 16.06
N ILE A 79 1.27 -12.11 15.43
CA ILE A 79 1.24 -12.88 14.19
C ILE A 79 0.73 -11.94 13.11
N VAL A 80 1.58 -11.63 12.14
CA VAL A 80 1.24 -10.80 10.98
C VAL A 80 0.84 -11.73 9.85
N LYS A 81 -0.41 -11.64 9.41
CA LYS A 81 -0.96 -12.37 8.28
C LYS A 81 -0.91 -11.52 7.02
N LEU A 82 -0.47 -12.13 5.92
CA LEU A 82 -0.33 -11.49 4.61
C LEU A 82 -1.42 -11.97 3.65
N PRO A 83 -1.80 -11.15 2.65
CA PRO A 83 -2.81 -11.54 1.65
C PRO A 83 -2.47 -12.82 0.89
N CYS A 84 -1.18 -13.14 0.72
CA CYS A 84 -0.74 -14.36 0.06
C CYS A 84 -0.92 -15.65 0.90
N GLY A 85 -1.50 -15.56 2.10
CA GLY A 85 -1.70 -16.69 3.02
C GLY A 85 -0.50 -17.00 3.91
N ASN A 86 0.66 -16.38 3.65
CA ASN A 86 1.83 -16.48 4.53
C ASN A 86 1.64 -15.65 5.81
N GLU A 87 2.36 -16.02 6.86
CA GLU A 87 2.37 -15.29 8.12
C GLU A 87 3.76 -15.31 8.75
N PHE A 88 4.05 -14.31 9.57
CA PHE A 88 5.28 -14.25 10.37
C PHE A 88 4.99 -13.72 11.77
N SER A 89 5.84 -14.04 12.74
CA SER A 89 5.65 -13.60 14.12
C SER A 89 6.61 -12.50 14.56
N ARG A 90 6.18 -11.67 15.51
CA ARG A 90 7.00 -10.68 16.23
C ARG A 90 6.88 -10.78 17.75
N PRO A 91 7.97 -10.49 18.49
CA PRO A 91 9.31 -10.08 18.02
C PRO A 91 10.04 -11.23 17.29
N GLY A 92 10.88 -10.89 16.31
CA GLY A 92 11.63 -11.83 15.46
C GLY A 92 13.11 -11.48 15.37
N ARG A 93 13.93 -12.39 14.83
CA ARG A 93 15.39 -12.15 14.62
C ARG A 93 15.70 -11.52 13.26
N VAL A 94 14.77 -11.59 12.32
CA VAL A 94 14.91 -11.09 10.95
C VAL A 94 14.07 -9.81 10.85
N PRO A 95 14.61 -8.69 10.32
CA PRO A 95 13.85 -7.45 10.09
C PRO A 95 12.56 -7.68 9.29
N VAL A 96 11.51 -6.90 9.54
CA VAL A 96 10.21 -7.04 8.85
C VAL A 96 10.37 -6.85 7.36
N GLU A 97 11.10 -5.81 6.99
CA GLU A 97 11.37 -5.39 5.62
C GLU A 97 12.03 -6.53 4.84
N SER A 98 12.98 -7.26 5.46
CA SER A 98 13.62 -8.42 4.83
C SER A 98 12.66 -9.61 4.65
N ILE A 99 11.74 -9.85 5.59
CA ILE A 99 10.72 -10.91 5.43
C ILE A 99 9.74 -10.53 4.32
N LEU A 100 9.26 -9.28 4.31
CA LEU A 100 8.34 -8.76 3.30
C LEU A 100 8.98 -8.87 1.91
N ALA A 101 10.22 -8.40 1.74
CA ALA A 101 10.95 -8.49 0.49
C ALA A 101 11.09 -9.94 -0.01
N ALA A 102 11.42 -10.89 0.89
CA ALA A 102 11.52 -12.30 0.54
C ALA A 102 10.17 -12.91 0.08
N LEU A 103 9.05 -12.32 0.49
CA LEU A 103 7.70 -12.72 0.10
C LEU A 103 7.15 -11.90 -1.09
N GLY A 104 7.97 -11.03 -1.68
CA GLY A 104 7.63 -10.18 -2.82
C GLY A 104 6.80 -8.94 -2.46
N TYR A 105 6.81 -8.53 -1.19
CA TYR A 105 6.22 -7.28 -0.71
C TYR A 105 7.26 -6.18 -0.62
N GLU A 106 6.86 -4.97 -0.97
CA GLU A 106 7.69 -3.77 -0.89
C GLU A 106 6.91 -2.67 -0.17
N VAL A 107 7.64 -1.77 0.50
CA VAL A 107 7.06 -0.54 1.04
C VAL A 107 7.11 0.50 -0.07
N ILE A 108 5.93 0.87 -0.56
CA ILE A 108 5.79 1.78 -1.70
C ILE A 108 5.23 3.10 -1.19
N SER A 109 5.80 4.21 -1.69
CA SER A 109 5.34 5.56 -1.38
C SER A 109 4.57 6.22 -2.52
N ARG A 110 4.62 5.63 -3.72
CA ARG A 110 3.96 6.15 -4.91
C ARG A 110 3.79 5.06 -5.97
N LEU A 111 2.64 5.06 -6.63
CA LEU A 111 2.38 4.31 -7.86
C LEU A 111 2.20 5.32 -9.00
N SER A 112 2.89 5.10 -10.12
CA SER A 112 2.79 5.92 -11.32
C SER A 112 2.54 5.05 -12.54
N GLY A 113 1.88 5.60 -13.56
CA GLY A 113 1.60 4.89 -14.81
C GLY A 113 0.95 5.80 -15.83
N PHE A 114 0.38 5.23 -16.89
CA PHE A 114 -0.22 5.98 -17.99
C PHE A 114 -1.72 5.70 -18.11
N ALA A 115 -2.49 6.78 -18.22
CA ALA A 115 -3.92 6.74 -18.46
C ALA A 115 -4.27 7.35 -19.82
N GLY A 116 -5.35 6.85 -20.42
CA GLY A 116 -5.88 7.25 -21.71
C GLY A 116 -7.19 8.01 -21.58
N TYR A 117 -7.39 8.95 -22.50
CA TYR A 117 -8.61 9.73 -22.59
C TYR A 117 -8.96 10.04 -24.04
N LEU A 118 -10.20 9.72 -24.42
CA LEU A 118 -10.75 10.02 -25.73
C LEU A 118 -11.48 11.36 -25.71
N ALA A 119 -10.93 12.35 -26.42
CA ALA A 119 -11.54 13.66 -26.61
C ALA A 119 -12.21 13.77 -27.98
N THR A 120 -13.12 14.74 -28.14
CA THR A 120 -13.62 15.09 -29.47
C THR A 120 -12.49 15.68 -30.31
N THR A 121 -12.41 15.33 -31.60
CA THR A 121 -11.36 15.81 -32.50
C THR A 121 -11.27 17.33 -32.51
N GLY A 122 -10.06 17.86 -32.34
CA GLY A 122 -9.78 19.29 -32.29
C GLY A 122 -10.06 19.94 -30.94
N THR A 123 -10.27 19.17 -29.88
CA THR A 123 -10.36 19.71 -28.52
C THR A 123 -9.02 20.37 -28.15
N PRO A 124 -9.02 21.63 -27.66
CA PRO A 124 -7.80 22.29 -27.22
C PRO A 124 -7.08 21.50 -26.12
N ALA A 125 -5.75 21.45 -26.17
CA ALA A 125 -4.93 20.73 -25.19
C ALA A 125 -5.20 21.21 -23.75
N ASP A 126 -5.43 22.51 -23.56
CA ASP A 126 -5.73 23.10 -22.25
C ASP A 126 -7.06 22.60 -21.67
N ASP A 127 -8.07 22.39 -22.53
CA ASP A 127 -9.37 21.87 -22.11
C ASP A 127 -9.24 20.39 -21.73
N VAL A 128 -8.47 19.61 -22.51
CA VAL A 128 -8.17 18.20 -22.20
C VAL A 128 -7.41 18.08 -20.88
N ALA A 129 -6.39 18.92 -20.66
CA ALA A 129 -5.65 18.98 -19.41
C ALA A 129 -6.56 19.31 -18.23
N GLY A 130 -7.47 20.29 -18.39
CA GLY A 130 -8.45 20.65 -17.37
C GLY A 130 -9.33 19.48 -16.94
N VAL A 131 -9.87 18.73 -17.92
CA VAL A 131 -10.69 17.54 -17.65
C VAL A 131 -9.88 16.45 -16.95
N LEU A 132 -8.71 16.11 -17.48
CA LEU A 132 -7.85 15.05 -16.93
C LEU A 132 -7.40 15.35 -15.50
N HIS A 133 -7.00 16.60 -15.21
CA HIS A 133 -6.67 17.02 -13.85
C HIS A 133 -7.87 16.93 -12.91
N GLN A 134 -9.06 17.33 -13.36
CA GLN A 134 -10.27 17.25 -12.55
C GLN A 134 -10.65 15.80 -12.23
N VAL A 135 -10.60 14.92 -13.22
CA VAL A 135 -10.91 13.49 -13.10
C VAL A 135 -9.91 12.78 -12.20
N ALA A 136 -8.61 13.02 -12.40
CA ALA A 136 -7.57 12.46 -11.55
C ALA A 136 -7.74 12.93 -10.10
N ALA A 137 -7.96 14.23 -9.86
CA ALA A 137 -8.13 14.78 -8.52
C ALA A 137 -9.37 14.24 -7.80
N ALA A 138 -10.49 14.04 -8.52
CA ALA A 138 -11.70 13.43 -7.98
C ALA A 138 -11.47 12.00 -7.48
N SER A 139 -10.48 11.31 -8.05
CA SER A 139 -10.09 9.93 -7.72
C SER A 139 -8.85 9.87 -6.81
N GLY A 140 -8.42 11.01 -6.26
CA GLY A 140 -7.26 11.09 -5.38
C GLY A 140 -5.90 10.94 -6.07
N MET A 141 -5.86 10.98 -7.39
CA MET A 141 -4.63 10.96 -8.20
C MET A 141 -4.19 12.37 -8.60
N THR A 142 -2.96 12.47 -9.07
CA THR A 142 -2.47 13.65 -9.80
C THR A 142 -2.15 13.24 -11.23
N ALA A 143 -2.64 14.01 -12.21
CA ALA A 143 -2.26 13.86 -13.61
C ALA A 143 -1.14 14.86 -13.96
N GLY A 144 -0.20 14.45 -14.81
CA GLY A 144 0.80 15.32 -15.41
C GLY A 144 0.30 15.98 -16.69
N THR A 145 1.18 16.16 -17.68
CA THR A 145 0.85 16.91 -18.89
C THR A 145 0.35 15.95 -19.99
N PRO A 146 -0.88 16.12 -20.49
CA PRO A 146 -1.42 15.22 -21.50
C PRO A 146 -0.73 15.42 -22.85
N SER A 147 -0.54 14.31 -23.56
CA SER A 147 0.06 14.24 -24.89
C SER A 147 -0.92 13.59 -25.86
N LEU A 148 -1.15 14.24 -27.00
CA LEU A 148 -1.93 13.66 -28.09
C LEU A 148 -1.13 12.51 -28.71
N VAL A 149 -1.69 11.31 -28.70
CA VAL A 149 -1.07 10.09 -29.27
C VAL A 149 -1.50 9.90 -30.71
N GLU A 150 -2.81 9.97 -30.96
CA GLU A 150 -3.41 9.69 -32.26
C GLU A 150 -4.72 10.47 -32.44
N SER A 151 -5.08 10.78 -33.68
CA SER A 151 -6.40 11.28 -34.06
C SER A 151 -6.99 10.35 -35.12
N ASP A 152 -8.16 9.79 -34.85
CA ASP A 152 -8.85 8.85 -35.75
C ASP A 152 -10.33 9.21 -35.93
N ALA A 153 -11.12 8.27 -36.46
CA ALA A 153 -12.56 8.46 -36.66
C ALA A 153 -13.38 8.48 -35.35
N ALA A 154 -12.82 7.98 -34.24
CA ALA A 154 -13.45 7.97 -32.93
C ALA A 154 -13.16 9.25 -32.14
N GLY A 155 -11.99 9.87 -32.35
CA GLY A 155 -11.64 11.14 -31.72
C GLY A 155 -10.14 11.38 -31.63
N ASP A 156 -9.76 12.29 -30.74
CA ASP A 156 -8.37 12.52 -30.35
C ASP A 156 -8.05 11.66 -29.13
N HIS A 157 -7.08 10.76 -29.26
CA HIS A 157 -6.61 9.87 -28.21
C HIS A 157 -5.45 10.52 -27.47
N TRP A 158 -5.67 10.83 -26.20
CA TRP A 158 -4.69 11.45 -25.32
C TRP A 158 -4.15 10.46 -24.31
N ALA A 159 -2.86 10.55 -24.03
CA ALA A 159 -2.20 9.85 -22.93
C ALA A 159 -1.72 10.85 -21.89
N VAL A 160 -1.79 10.47 -20.61
CA VAL A 160 -1.29 11.29 -19.51
C VAL A 160 -0.62 10.41 -18.47
N ASP A 161 0.48 10.90 -17.89
CA ASP A 161 1.07 10.29 -16.72
C ASP A 161 0.18 10.54 -15.50
N VAL A 162 -0.13 9.49 -14.77
CA VAL A 162 -0.91 9.56 -13.54
C VAL A 162 -0.08 9.06 -12.37
N THR A 163 -0.28 9.69 -11.23
CA THR A 163 0.37 9.35 -9.98
C THR A 163 -0.70 9.15 -8.91
N TYR A 164 -0.75 7.95 -8.35
CA TYR A 164 -1.59 7.60 -7.22
C TYR A 164 -0.75 7.62 -5.92
N PRO A 165 -1.10 8.48 -4.95
CA PRO A 165 -0.40 8.58 -3.68
C PRO A 165 -0.72 7.36 -2.80
N PHE A 166 -0.03 6.25 -3.08
CA PHE A 166 -0.12 5.04 -2.29
C PHE A 166 1.01 4.99 -1.27
N THR A 167 0.70 4.86 0.02
CA THR A 167 1.72 4.72 1.04
C THR A 167 1.45 3.51 1.93
N GLY A 168 2.18 2.42 1.71
CA GLY A 168 1.89 1.16 2.38
C GLY A 168 2.74 -0.01 1.93
N VAL A 169 2.39 -1.20 2.44
CA VAL A 169 3.06 -2.45 2.07
C VAL A 169 2.23 -3.15 0.99
N ILE A 170 2.76 -3.30 -0.20
CA ILE A 170 2.04 -3.97 -1.30
C ILE A 170 2.90 -5.05 -1.94
N ARG A 171 2.25 -6.08 -2.45
CA ARG A 171 2.93 -7.11 -3.22
C ARG A 171 3.24 -6.55 -4.60
N ARG A 172 4.50 -6.64 -5.03
CA ARG A 172 4.92 -6.08 -6.33
C ARG A 172 4.09 -6.60 -7.50
N SER A 173 3.71 -7.88 -7.45
CA SER A 173 2.87 -8.52 -8.48
C SER A 173 1.43 -8.01 -8.55
N THR A 174 0.94 -7.29 -7.53
CA THR A 174 -0.43 -6.75 -7.47
C THR A 174 -0.47 -5.23 -7.60
N ALA A 175 0.68 -4.55 -7.54
CA ALA A 175 0.76 -3.08 -7.57
C ALA A 175 0.16 -2.48 -8.85
N ALA A 176 0.43 -3.08 -10.01
CA ALA A 176 -0.12 -2.62 -11.28
C ALA A 176 -1.65 -2.74 -11.33
N ALA A 177 -2.20 -3.80 -10.74
CA ALA A 177 -3.64 -3.99 -10.67
C ALA A 177 -4.32 -2.95 -9.77
N VAL A 178 -3.69 -2.55 -8.66
CA VAL A 178 -4.19 -1.49 -7.79
C VAL A 178 -4.24 -0.15 -8.53
N LEU A 179 -3.18 0.19 -9.27
CA LEU A 179 -3.18 1.41 -10.07
C LEU A 179 -4.22 1.37 -11.20
N ALA A 180 -4.35 0.23 -11.89
CA ALA A 180 -5.33 0.04 -12.95
C ALA A 180 -6.76 0.27 -12.45
N VAL A 181 -7.12 -0.29 -11.29
CA VAL A 181 -8.44 -0.07 -10.68
C VAL A 181 -8.67 1.41 -10.39
N ALA A 182 -7.68 2.13 -9.86
CA ALA A 182 -7.81 3.56 -9.59
C ALA A 182 -8.00 4.40 -10.87
N ILE A 183 -7.34 4.02 -11.97
CA ILE A 183 -7.49 4.64 -13.29
C ILE A 183 -8.89 4.39 -13.86
N GLU A 184 -9.37 3.15 -13.80
CA GLU A 184 -10.69 2.75 -14.28
C GLU A 184 -11.82 3.40 -13.47
N GLU A 185 -11.68 3.50 -12.15
CA GLU A 185 -12.64 4.20 -11.28
C GLU A 185 -12.71 5.71 -11.57
N ALA A 186 -11.61 6.28 -12.07
CA ALA A 186 -11.60 7.66 -12.58
C ALA A 186 -12.32 7.79 -13.93
N GLY A 187 -12.67 6.69 -14.60
CA GLY A 187 -13.28 6.70 -15.93
C GLY A 187 -12.26 6.97 -17.04
N LEU A 188 -10.99 6.62 -16.80
CA LEU A 188 -9.91 6.71 -17.78
C LEU A 188 -9.56 5.30 -18.29
N ASP A 189 -8.94 5.23 -19.47
CA ASP A 189 -8.46 3.98 -20.03
C ASP A 189 -7.05 3.64 -19.50
N VAL A 190 -6.75 2.37 -19.26
CA VAL A 190 -5.40 1.94 -18.87
C VAL A 190 -4.58 1.71 -20.15
N ILE A 191 -3.50 2.47 -20.36
CA ILE A 191 -2.69 2.38 -21.59
C ILE A 191 -1.56 1.34 -21.48
N ASP A 192 -0.63 1.47 -20.53
CA ASP A 192 0.43 0.47 -20.29
C ASP A 192 1.26 0.73 -19.01
N GLU A 193 2.23 -0.17 -18.75
CA GLU A 193 3.07 -0.42 -17.56
C GLU A 193 3.17 0.66 -16.46
N MET A 194 2.98 0.16 -15.22
CA MET A 194 3.13 0.90 -13.97
C MET A 194 4.60 0.97 -13.54
N GLU A 195 5.02 2.14 -13.05
CA GLU A 195 6.26 2.35 -12.31
C GLU A 195 5.97 2.52 -10.80
N CYS A 196 6.78 1.87 -9.96
CA CYS A 196 6.70 1.99 -8.50
C CYS A 196 7.91 2.74 -7.95
N GLU A 197 7.69 3.64 -7.01
CA GLU A 197 8.76 4.20 -6.20
C GLU A 197 8.78 3.56 -4.81
N ALA A 198 9.81 2.76 -4.54
CA ALA A 198 10.04 2.12 -3.25
C ALA A 198 10.70 3.09 -2.26
N THR A 199 10.34 2.98 -0.99
CA THR A 199 10.89 3.85 0.06
C THR A 199 12.28 3.36 0.51
N GLY A 200 13.34 3.68 -0.27
CA GLY A 200 14.75 3.50 0.09
C GLY A 200 15.43 2.19 -0.35
N ASP A 201 16.77 2.21 -0.39
CA ASP A 201 17.63 1.07 -0.73
C ASP A 201 17.46 -0.08 0.28
N HIS A 202 16.72 -1.11 -0.10
CA HIS A 202 16.75 -2.38 0.60
C HIS A 202 17.88 -3.24 0.02
N PRO A 203 18.83 -3.75 0.83
CA PRO A 203 19.87 -4.63 0.32
C PRO A 203 19.21 -5.84 -0.35
N ALA A 204 19.60 -6.09 -1.60
CA ALA A 204 19.13 -7.22 -2.37
C ALA A 204 19.37 -8.54 -1.59
N ASN A 205 18.29 -9.27 -1.34
CA ASN A 205 18.23 -10.71 -1.11
C ASN A 205 19.30 -11.33 -0.19
N VAL A 206 19.01 -11.53 1.10
CA VAL A 206 19.44 -12.76 1.81
C VAL A 206 18.50 -13.09 2.98
N ALA A 207 17.25 -13.45 2.70
CA ALA A 207 16.43 -14.18 3.68
C ALA A 207 15.69 -15.31 2.97
N SER A 208 16.29 -16.50 2.95
CA SER A 208 15.58 -17.72 2.57
C SER A 208 14.58 -18.03 3.69
N VAL A 209 13.31 -17.68 3.49
CA VAL A 209 12.23 -18.15 4.36
C VAL A 209 12.03 -19.64 4.04
N VAL A 210 12.64 -20.50 4.84
CA VAL A 210 12.42 -21.95 4.75
C VAL A 210 11.05 -22.25 5.36
N ASP A 211 10.12 -22.73 4.54
CA ASP A 211 8.83 -23.22 5.01
C ASP A 211 9.05 -24.53 5.80
N LEU A 212 9.13 -24.40 7.12
CA LEU A 212 9.30 -25.54 8.03
C LEU A 212 8.05 -26.42 8.11
N ARG A 213 6.87 -25.98 7.63
CA ARG A 213 5.66 -26.83 7.61
C ARG A 213 5.79 -28.00 6.65
N SER A 214 6.58 -27.82 5.59
CA SER A 214 6.91 -28.90 4.63
C SER A 214 7.67 -30.06 5.28
N PHE A 215 8.45 -29.81 6.34
CA PHE A 215 9.18 -30.85 7.07
C PHE A 215 8.29 -31.61 8.07
N THR A 216 7.26 -30.98 8.62
CA THR A 216 6.31 -31.64 9.54
C THR A 216 5.30 -32.55 8.85
N ASN A 217 4.99 -32.32 7.57
CA ASN A 217 4.10 -33.18 6.79
C ASN A 217 4.83 -34.33 6.07
N ALA A 218 6.16 -34.36 6.16
CA ALA A 218 7.02 -35.38 5.57
C ALA A 218 7.50 -36.44 6.59
N ALA A 219 6.95 -36.43 7.81
CA ALA A 219 7.25 -37.36 8.89
C ALA A 219 6.06 -38.28 9.20
#